data_AF-A0A953IXY4-F1
#
_entry.id   AF-A0A953IXY4-F1
#
_cell.length_a   1.000
_cell.length_b   1.000
_cell.length_c   1.000
_cell.angle_alpha   90.00
_cell.angle_beta   90.00
_cell.angle_gamma   90.00
#
_symmetry.space_group_name_H-M   'P 1'
#
loop_
_entity.id
_entity.type
_entity.pdbx_description
1 polymer ?
#
loop_
_entity_poly.entity_id
_entity_poly.type
_entity_poly.pdbx_seq_one_letter_code
_entity_poly.pdbx_strand_id
1 'polypeptide(L)'
;MLENAVRKGVDTRERILELAESAVLAKGFASTSIEELITAAGISKSGFFYHFKDKGELAKAMMLRYIEHDTKLLDDIFARAEDLNDDPLHGLLVALKLFAEMLANLPEAHPGCLAASFCYQDQLFNQDIRDLNAKSVLRWREQFRARLERIAQLYPPKRETDLEALADMAASNVEGGLILGRLLKDPSILPRQVLLYRDLIRATFQP
;
A
#
# COMPACT_ATOMS: atom_id res chain seq x y z
N MET A 1 -15.73 -20.36 26.17
CA MET A 1 -14.27 -20.54 26.38
C MET A 1 -13.51 -20.64 25.06
N LEU A 2 -13.98 -21.43 24.08
CA LEU A 2 -13.37 -21.52 22.74
C LEU A 2 -13.40 -20.17 21.98
N GLU A 3 -14.53 -19.46 21.95
CA GLU A 3 -14.62 -18.14 21.28
C GLU A 3 -13.66 -17.08 21.85
N ASN A 4 -13.49 -17.04 23.19
CA ASN A 4 -12.55 -16.12 23.83
C ASN A 4 -11.09 -16.49 23.55
N ALA A 5 -10.77 -17.78 23.45
CA ALA A 5 -9.43 -18.24 23.10
C ALA A 5 -9.11 -17.95 21.61
N VAL A 6 -10.08 -18.16 20.72
CA VAL A 6 -9.97 -17.82 19.29
C VAL A 6 -9.82 -16.32 19.12
N ARG A 7 -10.65 -15.50 19.76
CA ARG A 7 -10.55 -14.04 19.72
C ARG A 7 -9.20 -13.54 20.26
N LYS A 8 -8.72 -14.09 21.38
CA LYS A 8 -7.41 -13.75 21.94
C LYS A 8 -6.25 -14.17 21.04
N GLY A 9 -6.38 -15.32 20.35
CA GLY A 9 -5.41 -15.78 19.36
C GLY A 9 -5.37 -14.89 18.12
N VAL A 10 -6.52 -14.45 17.61
CA VAL A 10 -6.61 -13.49 16.50
C VAL A 10 -5.93 -12.17 16.91
N ASP A 11 -6.28 -11.62 18.08
CA ASP A 11 -5.70 -10.38 18.60
C ASP A 11 -4.17 -10.45 18.76
N THR A 12 -3.65 -11.60 19.21
CA THR A 12 -2.20 -11.82 19.33
C THR A 12 -1.52 -11.91 17.97
N ARG A 13 -2.12 -12.61 17.02
CA ARG A 13 -1.58 -12.74 15.65
C ARG A 13 -1.49 -11.38 14.97
N GLU A 14 -2.54 -10.58 15.06
CA GLU A 14 -2.58 -9.24 14.46
C GLU A 14 -1.56 -8.31 15.11
N ARG A 15 -1.42 -8.35 16.44
CA ARG A 15 -0.38 -7.60 17.15
C ARG A 15 1.03 -7.97 16.68
N ILE A 16 1.32 -9.27 16.44
CA ILE A 16 2.63 -9.69 15.91
C ILE A 16 2.85 -9.10 14.51
N LEU A 17 1.83 -9.12 13.65
CA LEU A 17 1.93 -8.55 12.30
C LEU A 17 2.18 -7.05 12.33
N GLU A 18 1.44 -6.30 13.15
CA GLU A 18 1.64 -4.85 13.29
C GLU A 18 3.05 -4.49 13.76
N LEU A 19 3.55 -5.21 14.77
CA LEU A 19 4.92 -5.03 15.25
C LEU A 19 5.96 -5.40 14.19
N ALA A 20 5.73 -6.47 13.44
CA ALA A 20 6.61 -6.90 12.37
C ALA A 20 6.63 -5.89 11.21
N GLU A 21 5.47 -5.42 10.75
CA GLU A 21 5.34 -4.40 9.70
C GLU A 21 6.06 -3.10 10.10
N SER A 22 5.82 -2.63 11.33
CA SER A 22 6.50 -1.45 11.86
C SER A 22 8.03 -1.63 11.90
N ALA A 23 8.51 -2.76 12.41
CA ALA A 23 9.94 -3.06 12.47
C ALA A 23 10.57 -3.17 11.07
N VAL A 24 9.89 -3.84 10.13
CA VAL A 24 10.36 -3.99 8.75
C VAL A 24 10.44 -2.66 8.02
N LEU A 25 9.44 -1.78 8.19
CA LEU A 25 9.48 -0.44 7.61
C LEU A 25 10.59 0.40 8.27
N ALA A 26 10.83 0.24 9.57
CA ALA A 26 11.87 0.98 10.27
C ALA A 26 13.30 0.59 9.86
N LYS A 27 13.62 -0.71 9.79
CA LYS A 27 15.00 -1.21 9.66
C LYS A 27 15.20 -2.38 8.69
N GLY A 28 14.16 -2.77 7.95
CA GLY A 28 14.19 -3.86 6.98
C GLY A 28 13.98 -5.25 7.60
N PHE A 29 13.51 -6.17 6.78
CA PHE A 29 13.18 -7.54 7.15
C PHE A 29 14.39 -8.34 7.64
N ALA A 30 15.55 -8.19 7.02
CA ALA A 30 16.79 -8.82 7.50
C ALA A 30 17.05 -8.54 8.99
N SER A 31 16.91 -7.29 9.40
CA SER A 31 17.25 -6.78 10.73
C SER A 31 16.17 -7.02 11.80
N THR A 32 15.02 -7.57 11.42
CA THR A 32 13.91 -7.87 12.34
C THR A 32 13.99 -9.32 12.82
N SER A 33 14.30 -9.57 14.09
CA SER A 33 14.39 -10.94 14.64
C SER A 33 13.04 -11.48 15.13
N ILE A 34 12.92 -12.79 15.35
CA ILE A 34 11.72 -13.35 15.99
C ILE A 34 11.74 -13.02 17.50
N GLU A 35 12.92 -13.03 18.11
CA GLU A 35 13.13 -12.75 19.52
C GLU A 35 12.67 -11.34 19.90
N GLU A 36 12.99 -10.32 19.09
CA GLU A 36 12.52 -8.97 19.38
C GLU A 36 11.00 -8.84 19.25
N LEU A 37 10.38 -9.56 18.30
CA LEU A 37 8.93 -9.54 18.13
C LEU A 37 8.23 -10.25 19.30
N ILE A 38 8.80 -11.35 19.79
CA ILE A 38 8.34 -12.03 21.01
C ILE A 38 8.38 -11.05 22.20
N THR A 39 9.50 -10.37 22.40
CA THR A 39 9.67 -9.40 23.49
C THR A 39 8.69 -8.22 23.34
N ALA A 40 8.58 -7.64 22.16
CA ALA A 40 7.67 -6.51 21.91
C ALA A 40 6.19 -6.90 22.01
N ALA A 41 5.83 -8.11 21.59
CA ALA A 41 4.49 -8.65 21.72
C ALA A 41 4.17 -9.12 23.16
N GLY A 42 5.17 -9.23 24.04
CA GLY A 42 4.98 -9.69 25.41
C GLY A 42 4.44 -11.12 25.49
N ILE A 43 4.84 -11.96 24.54
CA ILE A 43 4.39 -13.37 24.43
C ILE A 43 5.55 -14.33 24.72
N SER A 44 5.23 -15.62 24.88
CA SER A 44 6.26 -16.66 24.95
C SER A 44 6.75 -17.04 23.55
N LYS A 45 7.92 -17.69 23.49
CA LYS A 45 8.43 -18.32 22.26
C LYS A 45 7.41 -19.30 21.67
N SER A 46 6.82 -20.15 22.51
CA SER A 46 5.75 -21.07 22.08
C SER A 46 4.51 -20.35 21.56
N GLY A 47 4.17 -19.18 22.12
CA GLY A 47 3.07 -18.35 21.65
C GLY A 47 3.31 -17.78 20.26
N PHE A 48 4.54 -17.36 19.95
CA PHE A 48 4.88 -16.94 18.58
C PHE A 48 4.76 -18.10 17.58
N PHE A 49 5.38 -19.25 17.90
CA PHE A 49 5.38 -20.42 17.01
C PHE A 49 4.00 -21.09 16.85
N TYR A 50 3.04 -20.76 17.72
CA TYR A 50 1.64 -21.11 17.52
C TYR A 50 1.02 -20.37 16.31
N HIS A 51 1.45 -19.14 16.03
CA HIS A 51 0.93 -18.31 14.95
C HIS A 51 1.77 -18.37 13.67
N PHE A 52 3.10 -18.45 13.80
CA PHE A 52 4.03 -18.44 12.67
C PHE A 52 5.14 -19.45 12.90
N LYS A 53 5.24 -20.46 12.03
CA LYS A 53 6.24 -21.54 12.13
C LYS A 53 7.66 -21.03 11.95
N ASP A 54 7.83 -20.00 11.11
CA ASP A 54 9.11 -19.38 10.82
C ASP A 54 8.93 -17.94 10.32
N LYS A 55 10.06 -17.30 10.03
CA LYS A 55 10.12 -15.92 9.53
C LYS A 55 9.54 -15.78 8.10
N GLY A 56 9.59 -16.84 7.30
CA GLY A 56 9.01 -16.87 5.96
C GLY A 56 7.49 -16.89 5.98
N GLU A 57 6.88 -17.66 6.90
CA GLU A 57 5.43 -17.63 7.11
C GLU A 57 4.97 -16.26 7.61
N LEU A 58 5.73 -15.63 8.51
CA LEU A 58 5.48 -14.25 8.93
C LEU A 58 5.56 -13.28 7.73
N ALA A 59 6.60 -13.36 6.90
CA ALA A 59 6.75 -12.51 5.71
C ALA A 59 5.58 -12.65 4.73
N LYS A 60 5.15 -13.89 4.47
CA LYS A 60 3.99 -14.18 3.62
C LYS A 60 2.72 -13.57 4.21
N ALA A 61 2.50 -13.71 5.51
CA ALA A 61 1.33 -13.16 6.18
C ALA A 61 1.32 -11.61 6.17
N MET A 62 2.47 -10.97 6.39
CA MET A 62 2.62 -9.51 6.27
C MET A 62 2.29 -9.04 4.84
N MET A 63 2.82 -9.71 3.81
CA MET A 63 2.56 -9.32 2.42
C MET A 63 1.08 -9.50 2.04
N LEU A 64 0.43 -10.58 2.49
CA LEU A 64 -1.00 -10.79 2.27
C LEU A 64 -1.85 -9.71 2.95
N ARG A 65 -1.55 -9.39 4.21
CA ARG A 65 -2.22 -8.31 4.95
C ARG A 65 -2.01 -6.95 4.30
N TYR A 66 -0.78 -6.68 3.82
CA TYR A 66 -0.46 -5.47 3.07
C TYR A 66 -1.30 -5.35 1.80
N ILE A 67 -1.37 -6.40 0.99
CA ILE A 67 -2.19 -6.43 -0.24
C ILE A 67 -3.66 -6.17 0.08
N GLU A 68 -4.19 -6.80 1.12
CA GLU A 68 -5.59 -6.63 1.54
C GLU A 68 -5.89 -5.19 1.97
N HIS A 69 -5.04 -4.62 2.85
CA HIS A 69 -5.20 -3.26 3.34
C HIS A 69 -5.08 -2.22 2.22
N ASP A 70 -4.07 -2.35 1.36
CA ASP A 70 -3.79 -1.42 0.28
C ASP A 70 -4.88 -1.48 -0.81
N THR A 71 -5.32 -2.69 -1.17
CA THR A 71 -6.47 -2.89 -2.08
C THR A 71 -7.73 -2.26 -1.50
N LYS A 72 -8.04 -2.55 -0.24
CA LYS A 72 -9.22 -2.00 0.43
C LYS A 72 -9.18 -0.47 0.51
N LEU A 73 -8.04 0.11 0.83
CA LEU A 73 -7.86 1.56 0.91
C LEU A 73 -8.18 2.23 -0.44
N LEU A 74 -7.63 1.70 -1.54
CA LEU A 74 -7.91 2.24 -2.87
C LEU A 74 -9.37 2.01 -3.28
N ASP A 75 -9.92 0.82 -3.05
CA ASP A 75 -11.31 0.50 -3.36
C ASP A 75 -12.26 1.44 -2.60
N ASP A 76 -12.04 1.68 -1.30
CA ASP A 76 -12.86 2.58 -0.49
C ASP A 76 -12.77 4.05 -0.98
N ILE A 77 -11.58 4.51 -1.37
CA ILE A 77 -11.38 5.86 -1.92
C ILE A 77 -12.09 6.02 -3.27
N PHE A 78 -11.95 5.02 -4.15
CA PHE A 78 -12.60 5.05 -5.46
C PHE A 78 -14.11 4.96 -5.35
N ALA A 79 -14.63 4.05 -4.54
CA ALA A 79 -16.08 3.92 -4.30
C ALA A 79 -16.67 5.23 -3.76
N ARG A 80 -16.01 5.84 -2.77
CA ARG A 80 -16.45 7.14 -2.23
C ARG A 80 -16.44 8.25 -3.28
N ALA A 81 -15.46 8.24 -4.20
CA ALA A 81 -15.39 9.25 -5.25
C ALA A 81 -16.47 9.05 -6.33
N GLU A 82 -16.79 7.80 -6.67
CA GLU A 82 -17.88 7.44 -7.58
C GLU A 82 -19.24 7.82 -6.99
N ASP A 83 -19.45 7.61 -5.68
CA ASP A 83 -20.68 8.06 -4.99
C ASP A 83 -20.86 9.58 -5.02
N LEU A 84 -19.77 10.35 -5.15
CA LEU A 84 -19.79 11.81 -5.20
C LEU A 84 -19.94 12.38 -6.62
N ASN A 85 -19.60 11.60 -7.65
CA ASN A 85 -19.64 12.06 -9.04
C ASN A 85 -19.70 10.89 -10.05
N ASP A 86 -20.75 10.87 -10.87
CA ASP A 86 -20.94 9.85 -11.91
C ASP A 86 -19.97 9.99 -13.10
N ASP A 87 -19.38 11.18 -13.31
CA ASP A 87 -18.42 11.42 -14.39
C ASP A 87 -17.07 10.76 -14.05
N PRO A 88 -16.55 9.85 -14.89
CA PRO A 88 -15.37 9.06 -14.54
C PRO A 88 -14.09 9.90 -14.41
N LEU A 89 -13.97 11.01 -15.16
CA LEU A 89 -12.81 11.90 -15.04
C LEU A 89 -12.88 12.63 -13.70
N HIS A 90 -14.02 13.26 -13.40
CA HIS A 90 -14.20 13.95 -12.12
C HIS A 90 -14.10 12.98 -10.94
N GLY A 91 -14.63 11.77 -11.04
CA GLY A 91 -14.49 10.70 -10.05
C GLY A 91 -13.03 10.40 -9.73
N LEU A 92 -12.18 10.16 -10.73
CA LEU A 92 -10.74 9.94 -10.49
C LEU A 92 -10.06 11.18 -9.89
N LEU A 93 -10.41 12.39 -10.34
CA LEU A 93 -9.87 13.62 -9.78
C LEU A 93 -10.29 13.83 -8.32
N VAL A 94 -11.50 13.43 -7.93
CA VAL A 94 -11.97 13.45 -6.54
C VAL A 94 -11.24 12.39 -5.72
N ALA A 95 -11.12 11.16 -6.22
CA ALA A 95 -10.39 10.08 -5.55
C ALA A 95 -8.94 10.49 -5.22
N LEU A 96 -8.21 11.05 -6.19
CA LEU A 96 -6.84 11.53 -5.97
C LEU A 96 -6.77 12.67 -4.95
N LYS A 97 -7.78 13.54 -4.90
CA LYS A 97 -7.87 14.61 -3.91
C LYS A 97 -8.13 14.06 -2.51
N LEU A 98 -9.05 13.11 -2.37
CA LEU A 98 -9.34 12.41 -1.11
C LEU A 98 -8.10 11.67 -0.60
N PHE A 99 -7.38 10.98 -1.49
CA PHE A 99 -6.14 10.29 -1.15
C PHE A 99 -5.06 11.27 -0.67
N ALA A 100 -4.86 12.39 -1.38
CA ALA A 100 -3.92 13.43 -0.95
C ALA A 100 -4.29 14.04 0.41
N GLU A 101 -5.57 14.25 0.69
CA GLU A 101 -6.04 14.78 1.99
C GLU A 101 -5.82 13.78 3.12
N MET A 102 -6.10 12.50 2.88
CA MET A 102 -5.79 11.43 3.83
C MET A 102 -4.29 11.42 4.17
N LEU A 103 -3.42 11.50 3.16
CA LEU A 103 -1.97 11.52 3.35
C LEU A 103 -1.49 12.79 4.08
N ALA A 104 -2.10 13.95 3.81
CA ALA A 104 -1.76 15.21 4.46
C ALA A 104 -2.18 15.28 5.94
N ASN A 105 -3.15 14.46 6.34
CA ASN A 105 -3.62 14.36 7.73
C ASN A 105 -2.82 13.36 8.58
N LEU A 106 -1.79 12.71 8.02
CA LEU A 106 -0.89 11.89 8.81
C LEU A 106 -0.05 12.78 9.75
N PRO A 107 0.10 12.41 11.03
CA PRO A 107 0.84 13.21 12.01
C PRO A 107 2.34 13.27 11.69
N GLU A 108 2.86 12.24 11.01
CA GLU A 108 4.25 12.11 10.59
C GLU A 108 4.33 11.65 9.13
N ALA A 109 5.52 11.72 8.54
CA ALA A 109 5.75 11.15 7.22
C ALA A 109 5.44 9.66 7.23
N HIS A 110 4.75 9.19 6.18
CA HIS A 110 4.38 7.78 6.06
C HIS A 110 5.62 6.88 6.17
N PRO A 111 5.57 5.78 6.96
CA PRO A 111 6.77 5.00 7.31
C PRO A 111 7.43 4.30 6.11
N GLY A 112 6.73 4.18 4.99
CA GLY A 112 7.24 3.66 3.72
C GLY A 112 6.28 2.65 3.11
N CYS A 113 6.74 1.93 2.08
CA CYS A 113 5.97 0.88 1.42
C CYS A 113 6.56 -0.50 1.76
N LEU A 114 5.70 -1.45 2.15
CA LEU A 114 6.14 -2.81 2.44
C LEU A 114 6.61 -3.53 1.17
N ALA A 115 5.93 -3.31 0.04
CA ALA A 115 6.30 -3.90 -1.24
C ALA A 115 7.69 -3.44 -1.71
N ALA A 116 8.01 -2.16 -1.53
CA ALA A 116 9.34 -1.61 -1.79
C ALA A 116 10.39 -2.21 -0.85
N SER A 117 10.10 -2.32 0.45
CA SER A 117 11.00 -2.94 1.44
C SER A 117 11.32 -4.40 1.07
N PHE A 118 10.32 -5.17 0.65
CA PHE A 118 10.49 -6.55 0.21
C PHE A 118 11.25 -6.65 -1.12
N CYS A 119 11.04 -5.71 -2.04
CA CYS A 119 11.73 -5.66 -3.33
C CYS A 119 13.25 -5.51 -3.16
N TYR A 120 13.72 -4.64 -2.25
CA TYR A 120 15.16 -4.46 -2.00
C TYR A 120 15.80 -5.59 -1.19
N GLN A 121 15.00 -6.54 -0.72
CA GLN A 121 15.44 -7.67 0.10
C GLN A 121 14.97 -9.01 -0.48
N ASP A 122 14.75 -9.07 -1.80
CA ASP A 122 14.18 -10.19 -2.53
C ASP A 122 14.96 -11.52 -2.35
N GLN A 123 16.26 -11.42 -2.10
CA GLN A 123 17.17 -12.53 -1.82
C GLN A 123 16.83 -13.28 -0.53
N LEU A 124 16.06 -12.67 0.37
CA LEU A 124 15.62 -13.27 1.64
C LEU A 124 14.34 -14.09 1.50
N PHE A 125 13.68 -14.00 0.34
CA PHE A 125 12.35 -14.55 0.13
C PHE A 125 12.39 -15.74 -0.85
N ASN A 126 11.39 -16.61 -0.73
CA ASN A 126 11.16 -17.65 -1.74
C ASN A 126 10.35 -17.08 -2.92
N GLN A 127 10.12 -17.92 -3.94
CA GLN A 127 9.40 -17.47 -5.14
C GLN A 127 7.97 -17.04 -4.82
N ASP A 128 7.25 -17.78 -3.97
CA ASP A 128 5.88 -17.45 -3.58
C ASP A 128 5.73 -16.02 -3.04
N ILE A 129 6.66 -15.59 -2.17
CA ILE A 129 6.63 -14.25 -1.58
C ILE A 129 7.01 -13.19 -2.63
N ARG A 130 7.97 -13.46 -3.51
CA ARG A 130 8.30 -12.56 -4.62
C ARG A 130 7.10 -12.37 -5.57
N ASP A 131 6.40 -13.45 -5.88
CA ASP A 131 5.20 -13.42 -6.72
C ASP A 131 4.05 -12.66 -6.03
N LEU A 132 3.86 -12.83 -4.72
CA LEU A 132 2.92 -12.02 -3.95
C LEU A 132 3.28 -10.54 -3.98
N ASN A 133 4.56 -10.21 -3.82
CA ASN A 133 5.02 -8.83 -3.88
C ASN A 133 4.74 -8.21 -5.25
N ALA A 134 5.06 -8.93 -6.33
CA ALA A 134 4.74 -8.49 -7.69
C ALA A 134 3.23 -8.30 -7.92
N LYS A 135 2.39 -9.21 -7.39
CA LYS A 135 0.92 -9.09 -7.45
C LYS A 135 0.41 -7.83 -6.76
N SER A 136 1.04 -7.39 -5.66
CA SER A 136 0.64 -6.16 -4.97
C SER A 136 0.76 -4.93 -5.89
N VAL A 137 1.87 -4.82 -6.62
CA VAL A 137 2.13 -3.71 -7.56
C VAL A 137 1.24 -3.82 -8.80
N LEU A 138 1.06 -5.03 -9.33
CA LEU A 138 0.16 -5.25 -10.48
C LEU A 138 -1.30 -4.92 -10.13
N ARG A 139 -1.74 -5.15 -8.88
CA ARG A 139 -3.07 -4.78 -8.43
C ARG A 139 -3.31 -3.26 -8.45
N TRP A 140 -2.29 -2.48 -8.10
CA TRP A 140 -2.32 -1.02 -8.26
C TRP A 140 -2.52 -0.62 -9.71
N ARG A 141 -1.72 -1.19 -10.63
CA ARG A 141 -1.83 -0.97 -12.07
C ARG A 141 -3.24 -1.29 -12.57
N GLU A 142 -3.77 -2.46 -12.25
CA GLU A 142 -5.10 -2.91 -12.66
C GLU A 142 -6.18 -1.91 -12.23
N GLN A 143 -6.16 -1.46 -10.97
CA GLN A 143 -7.14 -0.52 -10.47
C GLN A 143 -7.09 0.81 -11.23
N PHE A 144 -5.91 1.44 -11.33
CA PHE A 144 -5.77 2.72 -12.02
C PHE A 144 -6.09 2.62 -13.51
N ARG A 145 -5.57 1.59 -14.19
CA ARG A 145 -5.78 1.36 -15.61
C ARG A 145 -7.27 1.23 -15.95
N ALA A 146 -8.04 0.48 -15.15
CA ALA A 146 -9.48 0.33 -15.37
C ALA A 146 -10.23 1.69 -15.33
N ARG A 147 -9.84 2.61 -14.42
CA ARG A 147 -10.43 3.96 -14.37
C ARG A 147 -10.00 4.79 -15.57
N LEU A 148 -8.72 4.75 -15.93
CA LEU A 148 -8.19 5.47 -17.10
C LEU A 148 -8.85 5.03 -18.40
N GLU A 149 -9.09 3.73 -18.58
CA GLU A 149 -9.82 3.19 -19.73
C GLU A 149 -11.27 3.68 -19.79
N ARG A 150 -11.97 3.71 -18.65
CA ARG A 150 -13.34 4.28 -18.56
C ARG A 150 -13.38 5.78 -18.87
N ILE A 151 -12.36 6.53 -18.44
CA ILE A 151 -12.21 7.95 -18.78
C ILE A 151 -11.99 8.10 -20.28
N ALA A 152 -11.06 7.35 -20.87
CA ALA A 152 -10.69 7.45 -22.28
C ALA A 152 -11.85 7.16 -23.25
N GLN A 153 -12.86 6.39 -22.81
CA GLN A 153 -14.08 6.14 -23.59
C GLN A 153 -14.95 7.40 -23.77
N LEU A 154 -14.99 8.29 -22.79
CA LEU A 154 -15.78 9.53 -22.83
C LEU A 154 -14.93 10.75 -23.18
N TYR A 155 -13.68 10.73 -22.75
CA TYR A 155 -12.71 11.79 -22.90
C TYR A 155 -11.43 11.21 -23.49
N PRO A 156 -11.30 11.07 -24.82
CA PRO A 156 -10.07 10.60 -25.43
C PRO A 156 -8.88 11.49 -25.02
N PRO A 157 -7.68 10.92 -24.76
CA PRO A 157 -6.53 11.72 -24.36
C PRO A 157 -6.13 12.70 -25.47
N LYS A 158 -5.71 13.92 -25.11
CA LYS A 158 -5.33 14.98 -26.09
C LYS A 158 -4.16 14.62 -27.00
N ARG A 159 -3.40 13.59 -26.63
CA ARG A 159 -2.22 13.08 -27.32
C ARG A 159 -2.14 11.58 -27.08
N GLU A 160 -1.45 10.88 -27.96
CA GLU A 160 -1.16 9.46 -27.78
C GLU A 160 -0.57 9.22 -26.39
N THR A 161 -1.24 8.39 -25.61
CA THR A 161 -0.94 8.16 -24.19
C THR A 161 -1.06 6.66 -23.91
N ASP A 162 0.01 6.06 -23.41
CA ASP A 162 -0.01 4.70 -22.90
C ASP A 162 -0.70 4.69 -21.52
N LEU A 163 -1.92 4.15 -21.47
CA LEU A 163 -2.72 4.11 -20.24
C LEU A 163 -2.17 3.14 -19.20
N GLU A 164 -1.43 2.10 -19.62
CA GLU A 164 -0.77 1.18 -18.69
C GLU A 164 0.42 1.87 -18.03
N ALA A 165 1.27 2.54 -18.81
CA ALA A 165 2.38 3.34 -18.26
C ALA A 165 1.87 4.50 -17.38
N LEU A 166 0.74 5.12 -17.74
CA LEU A 166 0.12 6.15 -16.91
C LEU A 166 -0.42 5.58 -15.59
N ALA A 167 -0.95 4.35 -15.58
CA ALA A 167 -1.34 3.66 -14.35
C ALA A 167 -0.12 3.34 -13.47
N ASP A 168 0.98 2.86 -14.05
CA ASP A 168 2.25 2.63 -13.33
C ASP A 168 2.85 3.94 -12.77
N MET A 169 2.62 5.07 -13.43
CA MET A 169 3.04 6.38 -12.95
C MET A 169 2.39 6.75 -11.61
N ALA A 170 1.15 6.30 -11.35
CA ALA A 170 0.49 6.54 -10.07
C ALA A 170 1.28 5.89 -8.92
N ALA A 171 1.64 4.62 -9.06
CA ALA A 171 2.45 3.90 -8.07
C ALA A 171 3.86 4.53 -7.97
N SER A 172 4.47 4.87 -9.11
CA SER A 172 5.80 5.49 -9.16
C SER A 172 5.86 6.82 -8.39
N ASN A 173 4.83 7.67 -8.53
CA ASN A 173 4.73 8.94 -7.82
C ASN A 173 4.54 8.74 -6.30
N VAL A 174 3.78 7.72 -5.90
CA VAL A 174 3.59 7.39 -4.48
C VAL A 174 4.88 6.87 -3.87
N GLU A 175 5.55 5.90 -4.50
CA GLU A 175 6.82 5.36 -4.01
C GLU A 175 7.92 6.43 -3.95
N GLY A 176 8.04 7.26 -4.99
CA GLY A 176 8.98 8.38 -5.00
C GLY A 176 8.64 9.41 -3.90
N GLY A 177 7.36 9.72 -3.72
CA GLY A 177 6.88 10.63 -2.68
C GLY A 177 7.14 10.10 -1.26
N LEU A 178 6.98 8.79 -1.04
CA LEU A 178 7.30 8.12 0.22
C LEU A 178 8.80 8.22 0.53
N ILE A 179 9.65 7.92 -0.44
CA ILE A 179 11.11 8.01 -0.30
C ILE A 179 11.53 9.45 0.06
N LEU A 180 11.07 10.43 -0.72
CA LEU A 180 11.41 11.83 -0.50
C LEU A 180 10.88 12.35 0.84
N GLY A 181 9.62 12.07 1.17
CA GLY A 181 9.02 12.48 2.43
C GLY A 181 9.74 11.91 3.64
N ARG A 182 10.17 10.64 3.58
CA ARG A 182 10.94 9.98 4.63
C ARG A 182 12.36 10.53 4.75
N LEU A 183 13.08 10.69 3.64
CA LEU A 183 14.47 11.18 3.64
C LEU A 183 14.57 12.64 4.10
N LEU A 184 13.67 13.50 3.63
CA LEU A 184 13.65 14.93 3.92
C LEU A 184 12.86 15.28 5.18
N LYS A 185 12.20 14.30 5.80
CA LYS A 185 11.31 14.47 6.96
C LYS A 185 10.22 15.52 6.72
N ASP A 186 9.67 15.53 5.50
CA ASP A 186 8.61 16.45 5.09
C ASP A 186 7.36 15.65 4.67
N PRO A 187 6.35 15.53 5.56
CA PRO A 187 5.12 14.78 5.26
C PRO A 187 4.29 15.42 4.15
N SER A 188 4.55 16.67 3.76
CA SER A 188 3.81 17.36 2.71
C SER A 188 4.24 16.96 1.30
N ILE A 189 5.38 16.26 1.12
CA ILE A 189 5.89 15.90 -0.21
C ILE A 189 4.96 14.93 -0.93
N LEU A 190 4.60 13.82 -0.31
CA LEU A 190 3.76 12.79 -0.91
C LEU A 190 2.39 13.33 -1.37
N PRO A 191 1.59 14.02 -0.53
CA PRO A 191 0.32 14.57 -0.99
C PRO A 191 0.49 15.59 -2.12
N ARG A 192 1.59 16.37 -2.16
CA ARG A 192 1.89 17.24 -3.32
C ARG A 192 2.13 16.44 -4.60
N GLN A 193 2.82 15.30 -4.55
CA GLN A 193 3.00 14.44 -5.73
C GLN A 193 1.67 13.87 -6.23
N VAL A 194 0.79 13.45 -5.33
CA VAL A 194 -0.56 12.98 -5.69
C VAL A 194 -1.37 14.08 -6.38
N LEU A 195 -1.29 15.33 -5.88
CA LEU A 195 -1.98 16.46 -6.50
C LEU A 195 -1.39 16.84 -7.88
N LEU A 196 -0.08 16.74 -8.07
CA LEU A 196 0.54 16.95 -9.38
C LEU A 196 0.12 15.87 -10.38
N TYR A 197 0.05 14.60 -9.95
CA TYR A 197 -0.49 13.53 -10.78
C TYR A 197 -1.95 13.79 -11.16
N ARG A 198 -2.77 14.25 -10.21
CA ARG A 198 -4.15 14.66 -10.46
C ARG A 198 -4.24 15.77 -11.52
N ASP A 199 -3.38 16.78 -11.46
CA ASP A 199 -3.37 17.86 -12.46
C ASP A 199 -2.89 17.37 -13.83
N LEU A 200 -1.97 16.40 -13.89
CA LEU A 200 -1.59 15.72 -15.13
C LEU A 200 -2.77 14.93 -15.74
N ILE A 201 -3.50 14.17 -14.94
CA ILE A 201 -4.72 13.46 -15.40
C ILE A 201 -5.71 14.46 -15.99
N ARG A 202 -5.97 15.56 -15.27
CA ARG A 202 -6.84 16.63 -15.79
C ARG A 202 -6.33 17.17 -17.13
N ALA A 203 -5.05 17.53 -17.24
CA ALA A 203 -4.49 18.07 -18.48
C ALA A 203 -4.53 17.07 -19.65
N THR A 204 -4.49 15.77 -19.35
CA THR A 204 -4.50 14.70 -20.35
C THR A 204 -5.88 14.47 -20.95
N PHE A 205 -6.93 14.57 -20.15
CA PHE A 205 -8.30 14.16 -20.53
C PHE A 205 -9.35 15.27 -20.53
N GLN A 206 -9.15 16.39 -19.83
CA GLN A 206 -10.12 17.48 -19.83
C GLN A 206 -10.32 17.99 -21.27
N PRO A 207 -11.55 18.23 -21.77
CA PRO A 207 -11.78 18.73 -23.13
C PRO A 207 -10.94 19.95 -23.51
#